data_AF-A0A7C7QBF9-F1
#
_entry.id   AF-A0A7C7QBF9-F1
#
_cell.length_a   1.000
_cell.length_b   1.000
_cell.length_c   1.000
_cell.angle_alpha   90.00
_cell.angle_beta   90.00
_cell.angle_gamma   90.00
#
_symmetry.space_group_name_H-M   'P 1'
#
loop_
_entity.id
_entity.type
_entity.pdbx_description
1 polymer ?
#
loop_
_entity_poly.entity_id
_entity_poly.type
_entity_poly.pdbx_seq_one_letter_code
_entity_poly.pdbx_strand_id
1 'polypeptide(L)' 'MATGEEIIIAKANKPIARLVPFVQEQPKRTPGSARGKIWVAPDFDAPLPDDILAAFEGQDEE' A
#
# COMPACT_ATOMS: atom_id res chain seq x y z
N MET A 1 -19.21 11.74 2.31
CA MET A 1 -17.82 11.89 2.81
C MET A 1 -17.88 12.87 3.97
N ALA A 2 -17.41 12.49 5.16
CA ALA A 2 -17.29 13.43 6.27
C ALA A 2 -16.03 14.27 6.04
N THR A 3 -16.20 15.54 5.66
CA THR A 3 -15.12 16.53 5.74
C THR A 3 -14.81 16.69 7.22
N GLY A 4 -13.60 16.33 7.66
CA GLY A 4 -13.25 16.40 9.08
C GLY A 4 -13.52 17.79 9.67
N GLU A 5 -13.83 17.83 10.97
CA GLU A 5 -14.08 19.07 11.71
C GLU A 5 -12.77 19.60 12.32
N GLU A 6 -12.67 20.92 12.51
CA GLU A 6 -11.61 21.55 13.29
C GLU A 6 -11.98 21.53 14.78
N ILE A 7 -11.14 20.95 15.63
CA ILE A 7 -11.38 20.83 17.06
C ILE A 7 -10.30 21.59 17.84
N ILE A 8 -10.70 22.49 18.72
CA ILE A 8 -9.81 23.21 19.64
C ILE A 8 -9.76 22.46 20.98
N ILE A 9 -8.56 22.03 21.37
CA ILE A 9 -8.31 21.40 22.66
C ILE A 9 -7.83 22.48 23.62
N ALA A 10 -8.56 22.71 24.71
CA ALA A 10 -8.25 23.73 25.71
C ALA A 10 -8.05 23.14 27.11
N LYS A 11 -7.15 23.76 27.89
CA LYS A 11 -6.96 23.49 29.33
C LYS A 11 -7.27 24.77 30.11
N ALA A 12 -8.20 24.70 31.07
CA ALA A 12 -8.64 25.85 31.85
C ALA A 12 -9.05 27.06 30.99
N ASN A 13 -9.90 26.83 29.98
CA ASN A 13 -10.34 27.82 28.99
C ASN A 13 -9.21 28.47 28.15
N LYS A 14 -7.99 27.94 28.21
CA LYS A 14 -6.88 28.37 27.35
C LYS A 14 -6.64 27.32 26.26
N PRO A 15 -6.74 27.67 24.97
CA PRO A 15 -6.46 26.73 23.89
C PRO A 15 -4.98 26.31 23.93
N ILE A 16 -4.73 25.00 23.83
CA ILE A 16 -3.39 24.39 23.91
C ILE A 16 -3.01 23.59 22.67
N ALA A 17 -3.99 23.11 21.90
CA ALA A 17 -3.76 22.41 20.65
C ALA A 17 -4.96 22.56 19.73
N ARG A 18 -4.72 22.33 18.45
CA ARG A 18 -5.75 22.31 17.42
C ARG A 18 -5.61 21.03 16.61
N LEU A 19 -6.69 20.26 16.53
CA LEU A 19 -6.82 19.13 15.63
C LEU A 19 -7.49 19.61 14.35
N VAL A 20 -6.82 19.44 13.22
CA VAL A 20 -7.33 19.77 11.90
C VAL A 20 -7.45 18.51 11.05
N PRO A 21 -8.34 18.50 10.04
CA PRO A 21 -8.39 17.43 9.06
C PRO A 21 -7.03 17.27 8.39
N PHE A 22 -6.52 16.04 8.37
CA PHE A 22 -5.29 15.74 7.66
C PHE A 22 -5.58 15.62 6.16
N VAL A 23 -5.18 16.63 5.40
CA VAL A 23 -5.22 16.62 3.94
C VAL A 23 -3.84 16.19 3.45
N GLN A 24 -3.65 14.89 3.25
CA GLN A 24 -2.46 14.41 2.55
C GLN A 24 -2.68 14.61 1.06
N GLU A 25 -1.88 15.47 0.43
CA GLU A 25 -1.72 15.42 -1.01
C GLU A 25 -1.09 14.06 -1.34
N GLN A 26 -1.91 13.11 -1.76
CA GLN A 26 -1.38 11.86 -2.30
C GLN A 26 -0.82 12.18 -3.69
N PRO A 27 0.51 12.17 -3.88
CA PRO A 27 1.05 12.38 -5.20
C PRO A 27 0.49 11.29 -6.13
N LYS A 28 0.05 11.70 -7.32
CA LYS A 28 -0.42 10.75 -8.32
C LYS A 28 0.73 9.79 -8.65
N ARG A 29 0.53 8.50 -8.38
CA ARG A 29 1.51 7.48 -8.72
C ARG A 29 1.79 7.52 -10.22
N THR A 30 3.06 7.61 -10.59
CA THR A 30 3.50 7.55 -11.98
C THR A 30 4.19 6.20 -12.22
N PRO A 31 3.68 5.34 -13.11
CA PRO A 31 4.30 4.05 -13.40
C PRO A 31 5.63 4.21 -14.13
N GLY A 32 6.47 3.17 -14.11
CA GLY A 32 7.69 3.11 -14.91
C GLY A 32 8.97 3.59 -14.23
N SER A 33 8.99 3.73 -12.90
CA SER A 33 10.19 4.05 -12.10
C SER A 33 11.38 3.09 -12.34
N ALA A 34 11.10 1.87 -12.81
CA ALA A 34 12.08 0.83 -13.13
C ALA A 34 12.20 0.51 -14.64
N ARG A 35 11.71 1.39 -15.54
CA ARG A 35 11.82 1.18 -16.99
C ARG A 35 13.27 0.95 -17.41
N GLY A 36 13.53 -0.14 -18.12
CA GLY A 36 14.87 -0.51 -18.63
C GLY A 36 15.85 -1.00 -17.55
N LYS A 37 15.41 -1.13 -16.30
CA LYS A 37 16.24 -1.61 -15.17
C LYS A 37 15.92 -3.06 -14.77
N ILE A 38 14.94 -3.67 -15.42
CA ILE A 38 14.48 -5.03 -15.12
C ILE A 38 14.83 -5.91 -16.32
N TRP A 39 15.49 -7.02 -16.03
CA TRP A 39 15.61 -8.13 -16.97
C TRP A 39 14.59 -9.20 -16.57
N VAL A 40 13.87 -9.73 -17.56
CA VAL A 40 12.91 -10.83 -17.39
C VAL A 40 13.49 -12.03 -18.10
N ALA A 41 13.56 -13.16 -17.41
CA ALA A 41 14.07 -14.40 -17.98
C ALA A 41 13.13 -14.91 -19.09
N PRO A 42 13.65 -15.57 -20.16
CA PRO A 42 12.81 -16.08 -21.25
C PRO A 42 11.73 -17.07 -20.83
N ASP A 43 11.93 -17.73 -19.69
CA ASP A 43 11.06 -18.74 -19.08
C ASP A 43 10.24 -18.20 -17.91
N PHE A 44 10.13 -16.87 -17.76
CA PHE A 44 9.39 -16.27 -16.64
C PHE A 44 7.93 -16.73 -16.55
N ASP A 45 7.27 -16.91 -17.69
CA ASP A 45 5.89 -17.40 -17.76
C ASP A 45 5.79 -18.93 -17.85
N ALA A 46 6.90 -19.65 -17.72
CA ALA A 46 6.89 -21.10 -17.65
C ALA A 46 6.17 -21.58 -16.38
N PRO A 47 5.57 -22.79 -16.40
CA PRO A 47 4.97 -23.35 -15.19
C PRO A 47 6.00 -23.46 -14.07
N LEU A 48 5.54 -23.27 -12.83
CA LEU A 48 6.34 -23.54 -11.65
C LEU A 48 6.66 -25.05 -11.56
N PRO A 49 7.76 -25.44 -10.90
CA PRO A 49 8.01 -26.83 -10.51
C PRO A 49 6.81 -27.43 -9.77
N ASP A 50 6.54 -28.72 -10.01
CA ASP A 50 5.33 -29.40 -9.54
C ASP A 50 5.12 -29.31 -8.02
N ASP A 51 6.20 -29.40 -7.25
CA ASP A 51 6.18 -29.29 -5.78
C ASP A 51 5.78 -27.89 -5.30
N ILE A 52 6.30 -26.85 -5.97
CA ILE A 52 5.94 -25.46 -5.67
C ILE A 52 4.52 -25.17 -6.11
N LEU A 53 4.13 -25.63 -7.31
CA LEU A 53 2.77 -25.44 -7.81
C LEU A 53 1.74 -26.10 -6.89
N ALA A 54 2.00 -27.33 -6.45
CA ALA A 54 1.15 -28.05 -5.50
C ALA A 54 0.97 -27.26 -4.18
N ALA A 55 2.04 -26.66 -3.64
CA ALA A 55 1.96 -25.84 -2.42
C ALA A 55 1.11 -24.56 -2.59
N PHE A 56 1.08 -23.96 -3.78
CA PHE A 56 0.21 -22.82 -4.07
C PHE A 56 -1.26 -23.24 -4.29
N GLU A 57 -1.48 -24.43 -4.84
CA GLU A 57 -2.81 -24.97 -5.13
C GLU A 57 -3.43 -25.78 -3.97
N GLY A 58 -2.68 -26.00 -2.88
CA GLY A 58 -3.11 -26.78 -1.72
C GLY A 58 -3.21 -28.28 -2.00
N GLN A 59 -2.35 -28.80 -2.87
CA GLN A 59 -2.28 -30.22 -3.29
C GLN A 59 -1.11 -30.97 -2.62
N ASP A 60 -0.42 -30.31 -1.69
CA ASP A 60 0.72 -30.81 -0.91
C ASP A 60 0.31 -31.55 0.38
N GLU A 61 -0.98 -31.51 0.74
CA GLU A 61 -1.58 -32.28 1.84
C GLU A 61 -2.31 -33.53 1.33
N GLU A 62 -1.55 -34.59 1.01
CA GLU A 62 -2.04 -35.99 0.98
C GLU A 62 -1.06 -36.94 1.70
#